data_AF-A0A9E0HNE1-F1
#
_entry.id   AF-A0A9E0HNE1-F1
#
_cell.length_a   1.000
_cell.length_b   1.000
_cell.length_c   1.000
_cell.angle_alpha   90.00
_cell.angle_beta   90.00
_cell.angle_gamma   90.00
#
_symmetry.space_group_name_H-M   'P 1'
#
loop_
_entity.id
_entity.type
_entity.pdbx_description
1 polymer ?
#
loop_
_entity_poly.entity_id
_entity_poly.type
_entity_poly.pdbx_seq_one_letter_code
_entity_poly.pdbx_strand_id
1 'polypeptide(L)' 'MSRTRAKQEIDPAMVGAHLAKHGIDLIGGGLNEAPMAYKDIAQVMASQRDLVEVIGSFMPKVVRMCGDGSPAED' A
#
# COMPACT_ATOMS: atom_id res chain seq x y z
N MET A 1 -7.47 1.32 -7.94
CA MET A 1 -6.84 1.58 -9.25
C MET A 1 -6.52 0.23 -9.92
N SER A 2 -6.43 0.12 -11.25
CA SER A 2 -5.91 -1.13 -11.85
C SER A 2 -4.38 -1.19 -11.71
N ARG A 3 -3.79 -2.39 -11.71
CA ARG A 3 -2.34 -2.55 -11.60
C ARG A 3 -1.57 -1.89 -12.73
N THR A 4 -2.08 -2.03 -13.96
CA THR A 4 -1.48 -1.39 -15.15
C THR A 4 -1.50 0.13 -15.01
N ARG A 5 -2.64 0.69 -14.58
CA ARG A 5 -2.79 2.12 -14.38
C ARG A 5 -1.87 2.64 -13.26
N ALA A 6 -1.70 1.88 -12.18
CA ALA A 6 -0.78 2.22 -11.10
C ALA A 6 0.68 2.29 -11.57
N LYS A 7 1.13 1.35 -12.40
CA LYS A 7 2.47 1.39 -12.99
C LYS A 7 2.68 2.56 -13.97
N GLN A 8 1.60 3.08 -14.56
CA GLN A 8 1.65 4.18 -15.54
C GLN A 8 1.53 5.56 -14.89
N GLU A 9 0.72 5.70 -13.84
CA GLU A 9 0.35 7.01 -13.27
C GLU A 9 1.05 7.35 -11.96
N ILE A 10 1.55 6.36 -11.21
CA ILE A 10 2.17 6.61 -9.90
C ILE A 10 3.66 6.91 -10.07
N ASP A 11 4.08 8.06 -9.57
CA ASP A 11 5.48 8.46 -9.51
C ASP A 11 6.22 7.72 -8.36
N PRO A 12 7.27 6.93 -8.64
CA PRO A 12 8.09 6.28 -7.62
C PRO A 12 8.66 7.24 -6.56
N ALA A 13 9.04 8.47 -6.96
CA ALA A 13 9.62 9.44 -6.04
C ALA A 13 8.59 9.92 -5.01
N MET A 14 7.34 10.09 -5.44
CA MET A 14 6.23 10.43 -4.55
C MET A 14 5.94 9.29 -3.56
N VAL A 15 6.01 8.03 -4.01
CA VAL A 15 5.86 6.87 -3.12
C VAL A 15 6.97 6.87 -2.07
N GLY A 16 8.23 7.02 -2.48
CA GLY A 16 9.36 7.09 -1.55
C GLY A 16 9.22 8.23 -0.53
N ALA A 17 8.85 9.43 -0.97
CA ALA A 17 8.60 10.57 -0.09
C ALA A 17 7.44 10.32 0.88
N HIS A 18 6.37 9.67 0.42
CA HIS A 18 5.23 9.30 1.26
C HIS A 18 5.64 8.31 2.34
N LEU A 19 6.41 7.26 2.00
CA LEU A 19 6.89 6.27 2.97
C LEU A 19 7.86 6.89 3.98
N ALA A 20 8.82 7.71 3.51
CA ALA A 20 9.76 8.42 4.36
C ALA A 20 9.05 9.36 5.35
N LYS A 21 8.01 10.08 4.90
CA LYS A 21 7.17 10.93 5.77
C LYS A 21 6.53 10.15 6.92
N HIS A 22 6.22 8.87 6.72
CA HIS A 22 5.62 8.01 7.74
C HIS A 22 6.65 7.16 8.51
N GLY A 23 7.94 7.30 8.18
CA GLY A 23 9.02 6.52 8.78
C GLY A 23 8.89 5.02 8.49
N ILE A 24 8.64 4.68 7.22
CA ILE A 24 8.50 3.30 6.74
C ILE A 24 9.67 2.98 5.81
N ASP A 25 10.42 1.93 6.14
CA ASP A 25 11.46 1.36 5.29
C ASP A 25 10.85 0.26 4.41
N LEU A 26 10.87 0.45 3.09
CA LEU A 26 10.40 -0.53 2.13
C LEU A 26 11.58 -1.21 1.43
N ILE A 27 11.55 -2.54 1.39
CA ILE A 27 12.53 -3.36 0.69
C ILE A 27 11.79 -4.21 -0.35
N GLY A 28 12.05 -3.99 -1.64
CA GLY A 28 11.30 -4.58 -2.75
C GLY A 28 9.98 -3.87 -3.02
N GLY A 29 9.06 -4.56 -3.71
CA GLY A 29 7.70 -4.05 -3.98
C GLY A 29 7.58 -3.24 -5.28
N GLY A 30 6.37 -3.21 -5.84
CA GLY A 30 6.07 -2.55 -7.11
C GLY A 30 5.08 -1.39 -6.97
N LEU A 31 5.02 -0.53 -7.99
CA LEU A 31 4.07 0.60 -8.02
C LEU A 31 2.61 0.15 -8.02
N ASN A 32 2.31 -1.06 -8.50
CA ASN A 32 0.98 -1.64 -8.45
C ASN A 32 0.46 -1.91 -7.03
N GLU A 33 1.35 -1.89 -6.03
CA GLU A 33 1.06 -2.06 -4.60
C GLU A 33 1.36 -0.79 -3.80
N ALA A 34 1.71 0.32 -4.46
CA ALA A 34 1.90 1.59 -3.77
C ALA A 34 0.61 1.95 -3.01
N PRO A 35 0.69 2.61 -1.83
CA PRO A 35 -0.50 2.94 -1.04
C PRO A 35 -1.56 3.72 -1.83
N MET A 36 -1.14 4.50 -2.83
CA MET A 36 -1.99 5.29 -3.72
C MET A 36 -2.82 4.45 -4.71
N ALA A 37 -2.47 3.17 -4.91
CA ALA A 37 -3.24 2.25 -5.75
C ALA A 37 -4.52 1.75 -5.06
N TYR A 38 -4.58 1.83 -3.73
CA TYR A 38 -5.65 1.30 -2.88
C TYR A 38 -6.63 2.36 -2.40
N LYS A 39 -7.76 1.91 -1.85
CA LYS A 39 -8.74 2.75 -1.16
C LYS A 39 -8.19 3.14 0.23
N ASP A 40 -8.69 4.24 0.77
CA ASP A 40 -8.42 4.59 2.16
C ASP A 40 -8.99 3.52 3.09
N ILE A 41 -8.10 2.88 3.86
CA ILE A 41 -8.48 1.82 4.80
C ILE A 41 -9.42 2.33 5.90
N ALA A 42 -9.27 3.58 6.35
CA ALA A 42 -10.14 4.14 7.37
C ALA A 42 -11.58 4.30 6.84
N GLN A 43 -11.72 4.69 5.57
CA GLN A 43 -13.02 4.76 4.90
C GLN A 43 -13.63 3.36 4.73
N VAL A 44 -12.83 2.38 4.29
CA VAL A 44 -13.29 0.99 4.14
C VAL A 44 -13.80 0.44 5.46
N MET A 45 -13.02 0.57 6.55
CA MET A 45 -13.42 0.08 7.88
C MET A 45 -14.65 0.82 8.41
N ALA A 46 -14.79 2.13 8.16
CA ALA A 46 -15.97 2.89 8.57
C ALA A 46 -17.25 2.40 7.89
N SER A 47 -17.18 1.88 6.67
CA SER A 47 -18.33 1.30 5.96
C SER A 47 -18.71 -0.11 6.43
N GLN A 48 -17.91 -0.76 7.28
CA GLN A 48 -18.14 -2.14 7.73
C GLN A 48 -18.57 -2.24 9.21
N ARG A 49 -18.87 -1.11 9.87
CA ARG A 49 -19.16 -1.03 11.32
C ARG A 49 -20.28 -1.95 11.80
N ASP A 50 -21.23 -2.31 10.94
CA ASP A 50 -22.34 -3.21 11.27
C ASP A 50 -21.91 -4.69 11.34
N LEU A 51 -20.75 -5.04 10.80
CA LEU A 51 -20.26 -6.42 10.67
C LEU A 51 -18.94 -6.67 11.40
N VAL A 52 -18.13 -5.65 11.63
CA VAL A 52 -16.80 -5.79 12.22
C VAL A 52 -16.54 -4.77 13.34
N GLU A 53 -15.79 -5.20 14.34
CA GLU A 53 -15.29 -4.35 15.43
C GLU A 53 -13.77 -4.17 15.28
N VAL A 54 -13.29 -2.93 15.46
CA VAL A 54 -11.85 -2.62 15.41
C VAL A 54 -11.24 -2.84 16.80
N ILE A 55 -10.45 -3.90 16.94
CA ILE A 55 -9.77 -4.24 18.20
C ILE A 55 -8.39 -3.58 18.35
N GLY A 56 -7.86 -3.00 17.28
CA GLY A 56 -6.53 -2.39 17.27
C GLY A 56 -6.12 -1.88 15.90
N SER A 57 -5.02 -1.15 15.85
CA SER A 57 -4.42 -0.63 14.61
C SER A 57 -2.91 -0.81 14.64
N PHE A 58 -2.35 -1.20 13.50
CA PHE A 58 -0.93 -1.47 13.36
C PHE A 58 -0.36 -0.54 12.29
N MET A 59 0.75 0.12 12.65
CA MET A 59 1.44 1.05 11.76
C MET A 59 2.75 0.38 11.33
N PRO A 60 2.96 0.14 10.03
CA PRO A 60 4.18 -0.48 9.56
C PRO A 60 5.41 0.39 9.84
N LYS A 61 6.56 -0.25 10.04
CA LYS A 61 7.87 0.40 10.17
C LYS A 61 8.87 -0.14 9.16
N VAL A 62 8.85 -1.44 8.93
CA VAL A 62 9.65 -2.10 7.91
C VAL A 62 8.73 -3.02 7.12
N VAL A 63 8.82 -2.96 5.79
CA VAL A 63 8.06 -3.82 4.88
C VAL A 63 9.04 -4.47 3.92
N ARG A 64 9.02 -5.80 3.84
CA ARG A 64 9.75 -6.56 2.83
C ARG A 64 8.73 -7.20 1.89
N MET A 65 8.82 -6.85 0.62
CA MET A 65 8.05 -7.47 -0.45
C MET A 65 8.98 -8.31 -1.35
N CYS A 66 8.38 -9.11 -2.22
CA CYS A 66 9.12 -9.78 -3.28
C CYS A 66 9.83 -8.74 -4.15
N GLY A 67 11.08 -9.02 -4.51
CA GLY A 67 11.96 -8.13 -5.28
C GLY A 67 12.66 -8.84 -6.44
N ASP A 68 12.21 -10.04 -6.77
CA ASP A 68 12.80 -10.91 -7.79
C ASP A 68 12.24 -10.68 -9.20
N GLY A 69 11.37 -9.69 -9.38
CA GLY A 69 10.73 -9.40 -10.67
C GLY A 69 9.77 -10.49 -11.13
N SER A 70 9.38 -11.40 -10.22
CA SER A 70 8.31 -12.37 -10.47
C SER A 70 7.00 -11.65 -10.81
N PRO A 71 6.15 -12.24 -11.66
CA PRO A 71 4.82 -11.71 -11.93
C PRO A 71 4.06 -11.50 -10.63
N ALA A 72 3.24 -10.45 -10.56
CA ALA A 72 2.36 -10.24 -9.41
C ALA A 72 1.50 -11.51 -9.20
N GLU A 73 1.48 -12.04 -7.98
CA GLU A 73 0.95 -13.38 -7.68
C GLU A 73 -0.58 -13.54 -7.76
N ASP A 74 -1.33 -12.50 -8.18
CA ASP A 74 -2.80 -12.59 -8.38
C ASP A 74 -3.26 -12.23 -9.79
#